data_AF-A0A1H7VFI5-F1
#
_entry.id   AF-A0A1H7VFI5-F1
#
_cell.length_a   1.000
_cell.length_b   1.000
_cell.length_c   1.000
_cell.angle_alpha   90.00
_cell.angle_beta   90.00
_cell.angle_gamma   90.00
#
_symmetry.space_group_name_H-M   'P 1'
#
loop_
_entity.id
_entity.type
_entity.pdbx_description
1 polymer ?
#
loop_
_entity_poly.entity_id
_entity_poly.type
_entity_poly.pdbx_seq_one_letter_code
_entity_poly.pdbx_strand_id
1 'polypeptide(L)'
;MTYNRAYPGLGFARFSKFVYQTPDSCNIKYLASDPTHAALYCYDLRIPKTPASQEAREKIFTTYLRDDLSRTFPFTFKKEKRSFDCLIVRRNDKIVLKKKQAYSSQDENFSLNDIAKNKGRYLHNASFDEVAYHLGQRYHIDCIDESGVKGDLAIDLDFPPGFNFQDFEALKKFLSAKGIEISKEKRTLDVVVVGDRKEGESTVLN
;
A
#
# COMPACT_ATOMS: atom_id res chain seq x y z
N MET A 1 -37.31 -0.63 -8.65
CA MET A 1 -35.88 -0.35 -8.91
C MET A 1 -35.13 -0.74 -7.66
N THR A 2 -34.12 -1.58 -7.77
CA THR A 2 -33.33 -2.05 -6.63
C THR A 2 -31.99 -1.32 -6.66
N TYR A 3 -31.71 -0.55 -5.61
CA TYR A 3 -30.51 0.26 -5.51
C TYR A 3 -29.39 -0.59 -4.93
N ASN A 4 -28.38 -0.90 -5.75
CA ASN A 4 -27.17 -1.56 -5.28
C ASN A 4 -26.06 -0.50 -5.25
N ARG A 5 -25.63 -0.13 -4.03
CA ARG A 5 -24.39 0.64 -3.87
C ARG A 5 -23.24 -0.28 -4.25
N ALA A 6 -22.62 -0.03 -5.40
CA ALA A 6 -21.32 -0.61 -5.69
C ALA A 6 -20.32 0.08 -4.76
N TYR A 7 -19.93 -0.61 -3.70
CA TYR A 7 -18.66 -0.29 -3.06
C TYR A 7 -17.59 -0.81 -4.02
N PRO A 8 -16.76 0.05 -4.64
CA PRO A 8 -15.46 -0.39 -5.11
C PRO A 8 -14.65 -0.70 -3.85
N GLY A 9 -14.97 -1.83 -3.19
CA GLY A 9 -14.02 -2.46 -2.30
C GLY A 9 -12.78 -2.63 -3.14
N LEU A 10 -11.73 -1.91 -2.77
CA LEU A 10 -10.46 -1.87 -3.48
C LEU A 10 -9.94 -3.30 -3.69
N GLY A 11 -10.33 -3.92 -4.80
CA GLY A 11 -9.72 -5.13 -5.37
C GLY A 11 -8.34 -4.84 -5.96
N PHE A 12 -7.75 -3.70 -5.59
CA PHE A 12 -6.39 -3.29 -5.94
C PHE A 12 -5.33 -3.97 -5.08
N ALA A 13 -5.70 -4.94 -4.23
CA ALA A 13 -4.79 -5.78 -3.45
C ALA A 13 -3.72 -6.53 -4.29
N ARG A 14 -3.76 -6.45 -5.63
CA ARG A 14 -2.76 -7.02 -6.54
C ARG A 14 -1.84 -6.00 -7.22
N PHE A 15 -2.07 -4.70 -7.11
CA PHE A 15 -1.19 -3.69 -7.70
C PHE A 15 -0.50 -2.91 -6.60
N SER A 16 0.83 -2.99 -6.58
CA SER A 16 1.66 -2.44 -5.50
C SER A 16 1.72 -0.92 -5.51
N LYS A 17 1.40 -0.24 -6.63
CA LYS A 17 1.50 1.22 -6.74
C LYS A 17 0.70 1.84 -7.89
N PHE A 18 0.18 3.05 -7.66
CA PHE A 18 -0.42 3.92 -8.67
C PHE A 18 0.49 5.11 -9.00
N VAL A 19 0.51 5.54 -10.26
CA VAL A 19 1.20 6.75 -10.70
C VAL A 19 0.24 7.62 -11.50
N TYR A 20 0.13 8.89 -11.15
CA TYR A 20 -0.74 9.84 -11.85
C TYR A 20 0.09 10.68 -12.83
N GLN A 21 -0.35 10.77 -14.09
CA GLN A 21 0.30 11.52 -15.16
C GLN A 21 -0.75 12.32 -15.94
N THR A 22 -1.15 13.44 -15.38
CA THR A 22 -2.08 14.40 -16.00
C THR A 22 -1.36 15.76 -16.08
N PRO A 23 -1.43 16.51 -17.21
CA PRO A 23 -0.77 17.81 -17.38
C PRO A 23 -1.30 18.86 -16.40
N ASP A 24 -2.55 18.72 -16.00
CA ASP A 24 -3.16 19.44 -14.91
C ASP A 24 -3.32 18.48 -13.73
N SER A 25 -2.96 18.94 -12.53
CA SER A 25 -3.32 18.34 -11.25
C SER A 25 -4.84 18.29 -11.08
N CYS A 26 -5.52 17.40 -11.80
CA CYS A 26 -6.96 17.21 -11.74
C CYS A 26 -7.32 16.62 -10.39
N ASN A 27 -7.39 17.44 -9.33
CA ASN A 27 -8.18 17.30 -8.10
C ASN A 27 -8.36 15.90 -7.46
N ILE A 28 -7.50 14.93 -7.76
CA ILE A 28 -7.23 13.77 -6.92
C ILE A 28 -6.11 14.20 -5.98
N LYS A 29 -6.28 15.36 -5.35
CA LYS A 29 -5.63 15.59 -4.06
C LYS A 29 -6.21 14.52 -3.16
N TYR A 30 -5.37 13.85 -2.39
CA TYR A 30 -5.80 13.08 -1.23
C TYR A 30 -6.68 13.99 -0.33
N LEU A 31 -7.99 14.02 -0.61
CA LEU A 31 -9.01 14.65 0.22
C LEU A 31 -9.26 13.83 1.50
N ALA A 32 -8.36 12.90 1.84
CA ALA A 32 -8.35 12.20 3.11
C ALA A 32 -7.95 13.10 4.30
N SER A 33 -7.56 14.35 4.05
CA SER A 33 -7.17 15.31 5.10
C SER A 33 -8.18 16.44 5.35
N ASP A 34 -9.26 16.52 4.56
CA ASP A 34 -10.36 17.47 4.81
C ASP A 34 -11.60 16.70 5.29
N PRO A 35 -11.99 16.83 6.58
CA PRO A 35 -13.16 16.15 7.13
C PRO A 35 -14.47 16.58 6.44
N THR A 36 -14.48 17.68 5.69
CA THR A 36 -15.65 18.19 4.97
C THR A 36 -15.81 17.65 3.56
N HIS A 37 -14.76 17.02 3.01
CA HIS A 37 -14.75 16.48 1.66
C HIS A 37 -14.30 15.03 1.66
N ALA A 38 -15.08 14.15 2.29
CA ALA A 38 -15.06 12.74 1.91
C ALA A 38 -15.51 12.64 0.44
N ALA A 39 -14.57 12.72 -0.50
CA ALA A 39 -14.82 12.63 -1.93
C ALA A 39 -15.24 11.22 -2.31
N LEU A 40 -16.45 10.86 -1.91
CA LEU A 40 -17.17 9.70 -2.37
C LEU A 40 -17.74 10.07 -3.74
N TYR A 41 -17.07 9.64 -4.80
CA TYR A 41 -17.66 9.67 -6.13
C TYR A 41 -18.75 8.59 -6.19
N CYS A 42 -20.01 9.01 -6.02
CA CYS A 42 -21.17 8.18 -6.34
C CYS A 42 -21.50 8.37 -7.82
N TYR A 43 -21.62 7.28 -8.57
CA TYR A 43 -22.13 7.31 -9.94
C TYR A 43 -23.20 6.24 -10.12
N ASP A 44 -24.18 6.54 -10.97
CA ASP A 44 -25.31 5.66 -11.23
C ASP A 44 -24.97 4.68 -12.34
N LEU A 45 -24.69 3.44 -11.96
CA LEU A 45 -24.42 2.37 -12.91
C LEU A 45 -25.71 1.94 -13.61
N ARG A 46 -25.81 2.17 -14.92
CA ARG A 46 -26.97 1.78 -15.74
C ARG A 46 -26.80 0.35 -16.27
N ILE A 47 -27.39 -0.61 -15.56
CA ILE A 47 -27.36 -2.03 -15.96
C ILE A 47 -28.74 -2.45 -16.46
N PRO A 48 -28.84 -3.18 -17.60
CA PRO A 48 -30.09 -3.79 -18.03
C PRO A 48 -30.58 -4.84 -17.02
N LYS A 49 -31.86 -5.21 -17.10
CA LYS A 49 -32.47 -6.23 -16.24
C LYS A 49 -31.64 -7.51 -16.27
N THR A 50 -31.25 -8.00 -15.09
CA THR A 50 -30.28 -9.08 -14.96
C THR A 50 -30.91 -10.43 -15.33
N PRO A 51 -30.24 -11.26 -16.16
CA PRO A 51 -30.69 -12.62 -16.48
C PRO A 51 -30.58 -13.56 -15.26
N ALA A 52 -31.28 -14.70 -15.32
CA ALA A 52 -31.37 -15.64 -14.20
C ALA A 52 -30.05 -16.36 -13.87
N SER A 53 -29.18 -16.58 -14.85
CA SER A 53 -27.90 -17.28 -14.64
C SER A 53 -26.81 -16.36 -14.12
N GLN A 54 -26.03 -16.83 -13.14
CA GLN A 54 -24.98 -16.05 -12.50
C GLN A 54 -23.86 -15.65 -13.48
N GLU A 55 -23.45 -16.54 -14.39
CA GLU A 55 -22.45 -16.23 -15.42
C GLU A 55 -22.89 -15.10 -16.36
N ALA A 56 -24.17 -15.09 -16.77
CA ALA A 56 -24.69 -14.03 -17.62
C ALA A 56 -24.79 -12.69 -16.86
N ARG A 57 -25.06 -12.74 -15.55
CA ARG A 57 -25.00 -11.55 -14.68
C ARG A 57 -23.59 -11.00 -14.61
N GLU A 58 -22.59 -11.83 -14.32
CA GLU A 58 -21.18 -11.40 -14.22
C GLU A 58 -20.66 -10.81 -15.52
N LYS A 59 -21.01 -11.41 -16.66
CA LYS A 59 -20.65 -10.88 -17.98
C LYS A 59 -21.29 -9.52 -18.25
N ILE A 60 -22.58 -9.37 -17.97
CA ILE A 60 -23.29 -8.07 -18.11
C ILE A 60 -22.71 -7.03 -17.16
N PHE A 61 -22.51 -7.37 -15.89
CA PHE A 61 -21.90 -6.47 -14.92
C PHE A 61 -20.53 -6.02 -15.40
N THR A 62 -19.67 -6.95 -15.83
CA THR A 62 -18.32 -6.61 -16.30
C THR A 62 -18.35 -5.72 -17.53
N THR A 63 -19.17 -6.02 -18.54
CA THR A 63 -19.23 -5.21 -19.77
C THR A 63 -19.81 -3.83 -19.52
N TYR A 64 -20.98 -3.72 -18.88
CA TYR A 64 -21.63 -2.43 -18.67
C TYR A 64 -20.88 -1.56 -17.68
N LEU A 65 -20.28 -2.15 -16.64
CA LEU A 65 -19.39 -1.42 -15.73
C LEU A 65 -18.19 -0.84 -16.48
N ARG A 66 -17.55 -1.63 -17.35
CA ARG A 66 -16.41 -1.17 -18.15
C ARG A 66 -16.78 -0.01 -19.08
N ASP A 67 -17.91 -0.14 -19.77
CA ASP A 67 -18.39 0.89 -20.70
C ASP A 67 -18.80 2.17 -19.95
N ASP A 68 -19.48 2.03 -18.82
CA ASP A 68 -19.96 3.16 -18.03
C ASP A 68 -18.82 3.90 -17.33
N LEU A 69 -17.84 3.16 -16.78
CA LEU A 69 -16.59 3.74 -16.28
C LEU A 69 -15.84 4.48 -17.39
N SER A 70 -15.80 3.92 -18.59
CA SER A 70 -15.18 4.57 -19.75
C SER A 70 -15.92 5.84 -20.15
N ARG A 71 -17.25 5.87 -20.14
CA ARG A 71 -18.00 7.08 -20.50
C ARG A 71 -17.91 8.17 -19.43
N THR A 72 -17.91 7.77 -18.16
CA THR A 72 -18.04 8.69 -17.02
C THR A 72 -16.72 9.35 -16.66
N PHE A 73 -15.61 8.61 -16.75
CA PHE A 73 -14.31 9.09 -16.27
C PHE A 73 -13.38 9.43 -17.45
N PRO A 74 -12.84 10.66 -17.52
CA PRO A 74 -11.93 11.09 -18.58
C PRO A 74 -10.49 10.57 -18.38
N PHE A 75 -10.32 9.44 -17.70
CA PHE A 75 -9.02 8.87 -17.37
C PHE A 75 -8.78 7.57 -18.13
N THR A 76 -7.51 7.22 -18.28
CA THR A 76 -7.05 5.90 -18.73
C THR A 76 -6.25 5.25 -17.64
N PHE A 77 -6.31 3.92 -17.58
CA PHE A 77 -5.51 3.13 -16.67
C PHE A 77 -4.63 2.21 -17.51
N LYS A 78 -3.30 2.32 -17.36
CA LYS A 78 -2.33 1.52 -18.11
C LYS A 78 -1.44 0.75 -17.13
N LYS A 79 -1.19 -0.54 -17.39
CA LYS A 79 -0.17 -1.29 -16.65
C LYS A 79 1.18 -0.95 -17.25
N GLU A 80 2.09 -0.44 -16.44
CA GLU A 80 3.45 -0.13 -16.86
C GLU A 80 4.47 -0.67 -15.86
N LYS A 81 5.70 -0.85 -16.32
CA LYS A 81 6.84 -1.12 -15.46
C LYS A 81 7.67 0.15 -15.32
N ARG A 82 7.84 0.63 -14.09
CA ARG A 82 8.61 1.85 -13.82
C ARG A 82 9.67 1.61 -12.77
N SER A 83 10.78 2.32 -12.92
CA SER A 83 11.89 2.29 -11.96
C SER A 83 11.63 3.31 -10.86
N PHE A 84 11.67 2.86 -9.61
CA PHE A 84 11.57 3.71 -8.42
C PHE A 84 12.77 3.48 -7.52
N ASP A 85 13.14 4.52 -6.79
CA ASP A 85 13.98 4.36 -5.62
C ASP A 85 13.14 3.69 -4.53
N CYS A 86 13.62 2.55 -4.04
CA CYS A 86 12.98 1.76 -3.00
C CYS A 86 13.97 1.56 -1.85
N LEU A 87 13.43 1.38 -0.65
CA LEU A 87 14.18 0.86 0.48
C LEU A 87 14.06 -0.66 0.48
N ILE A 88 15.19 -1.36 0.43
CA ILE A 88 15.21 -2.83 0.46
C ILE A 88 15.58 -3.28 1.85
N VAL A 89 14.80 -4.20 2.41
CA VAL A 89 15.04 -4.81 3.71
C VAL A 89 15.47 -6.25 3.49
N ARG A 90 16.65 -6.61 3.99
CA ARG A 90 17.19 -7.97 3.95
C ARG A 90 17.55 -8.43 5.35
N ARG A 91 17.82 -9.72 5.50
CA ARG A 91 18.44 -10.27 6.72
C ARG A 91 19.90 -10.58 6.45
N ASN A 92 20.70 -10.56 7.51
CA ASN A 92 22.02 -11.18 7.51
C ASN A 92 22.08 -12.34 8.51
N ASP A 93 23.29 -12.84 8.77
CA ASP A 93 23.60 -13.96 9.63
C ASP A 93 23.38 -13.69 11.13
N LYS A 94 23.30 -12.42 11.55
CA LYS A 94 23.11 -12.01 12.95
C LYS A 94 21.65 -11.99 13.39
N ILE A 95 20.71 -12.27 12.48
CA ILE A 95 19.29 -12.17 12.77
C ILE A 95 18.87 -13.20 13.82
N VAL A 96 18.17 -12.74 14.85
CA VAL A 96 17.56 -13.60 15.87
C VAL A 96 16.07 -13.64 15.60
N LEU A 97 15.61 -14.76 15.05
CA LEU A 97 14.20 -15.00 14.75
C LEU A 97 13.54 -15.73 15.91
N LYS A 98 12.35 -15.28 16.30
CA LYS A 98 11.48 -15.98 17.25
C LYS A 98 10.17 -16.36 16.59
N LYS A 99 9.47 -17.35 17.15
CA LYS A 99 8.11 -17.67 16.69
C LYS A 99 7.18 -16.51 17.01
N LYS A 100 6.40 -16.05 16.03
CA LYS A 100 5.40 -15.00 16.23
C LYS A 100 4.37 -15.47 17.25
N GLN A 101 4.20 -14.69 18.31
CA GLN A 101 3.25 -14.98 19.38
C GLN A 101 1.88 -14.41 19.04
N ALA A 102 0.82 -15.12 19.40
CA ALA A 102 -0.54 -14.60 19.28
C ALA A 102 -0.74 -13.46 20.28
N TYR A 103 -1.29 -12.33 19.83
CA TYR A 103 -1.52 -11.17 20.66
C TYR A 103 -2.52 -11.49 21.77
N SER A 104 -2.15 -11.24 23.03
CA SER A 104 -3.14 -10.99 24.09
C SER A 104 -3.59 -9.53 23.94
N SER A 105 -4.86 -9.23 24.25
CA SER A 105 -5.43 -7.88 24.10
C SER A 105 -4.80 -6.82 25.02
N GLN A 106 -3.79 -7.17 25.82
CA GLN A 106 -3.14 -6.31 26.80
C GLN A 106 -1.67 -5.96 26.46
N ASP A 107 -1.08 -6.56 25.43
CA ASP A 107 0.34 -6.35 25.10
C ASP A 107 0.52 -5.28 24.02
N GLU A 108 0.98 -4.08 24.41
CA GLU A 108 1.44 -3.05 23.49
C GLU A 108 2.79 -3.47 22.88
N ASN A 109 2.74 -4.12 21.70
CA ASN A 109 3.94 -4.63 21.01
C ASN A 109 4.65 -3.58 20.13
N PHE A 110 4.17 -2.33 20.14
CA PHE A 110 4.66 -1.28 19.27
C PHE A 110 4.55 0.09 19.93
N SER A 111 5.68 0.80 20.06
CA SER A 111 5.68 2.21 20.42
C SER A 111 6.75 2.98 19.65
N LEU A 112 6.36 3.55 18.50
CA LEU A 112 7.19 4.52 17.76
C LEU A 112 6.80 5.99 18.06
N ASN A 113 5.65 6.22 18.69
CA ASN A 113 5.04 7.55 18.87
C ASN A 113 4.87 7.99 20.34
N ASP A 114 5.16 7.17 21.36
CA ASP A 114 5.06 7.62 22.75
C ASP A 114 6.25 8.49 23.15
N ILE A 115 6.21 9.75 22.71
CA ILE A 115 7.05 10.82 23.26
C ILE A 115 6.66 11.07 24.73
N ALA A 116 5.43 10.74 25.14
CA ALA A 116 4.86 11.13 26.42
C ALA A 116 5.36 10.35 27.65
N LYS A 117 6.11 9.24 27.49
CA LYS A 117 6.39 8.33 28.64
C LYS A 117 7.86 8.03 28.93
N ASN A 118 8.84 8.64 28.26
CA ASN A 118 10.28 8.26 28.42
C ASN A 118 10.54 6.74 28.25
N LYS A 119 9.58 5.98 27.71
CA LYS A 119 9.76 4.59 27.35
C LYS A 119 10.50 4.59 26.03
N GLY A 120 11.59 3.82 25.94
CA GLY A 120 12.33 3.66 24.69
C GLY A 120 11.38 3.25 23.57
N ARG A 121 11.69 3.63 22.33
CA ARG A 121 10.90 3.17 21.20
C ARG A 121 11.25 1.71 20.94
N TYR A 122 10.24 0.90 20.67
CA TYR A 122 10.44 -0.51 20.40
C TYR A 122 9.43 -1.04 19.39
N LEU A 123 9.82 -2.14 18.75
CA LEU A 123 8.98 -2.95 17.87
C LEU A 123 9.21 -4.40 18.28
N HIS A 124 8.24 -4.99 18.99
CA HIS A 124 8.30 -6.36 19.47
C HIS A 124 7.36 -7.26 18.69
N ASN A 125 7.73 -8.52 18.58
CA ASN A 125 6.93 -9.57 17.94
C ASN A 125 6.55 -9.21 16.48
N ALA A 126 7.42 -8.48 15.79
CA ALA A 126 7.14 -7.96 14.47
C ALA A 126 7.68 -8.85 13.35
N SER A 127 6.93 -9.01 12.27
CA SER A 127 7.42 -9.62 11.04
C SER A 127 8.23 -8.63 10.20
N PHE A 128 8.99 -9.14 9.23
CA PHE A 128 9.80 -8.29 8.35
C PHE A 128 8.94 -7.38 7.46
N ASP A 129 7.71 -7.78 7.12
CA ASP A 129 6.75 -6.95 6.40
C ASP A 129 6.31 -5.73 7.23
N GLU A 130 6.07 -5.91 8.53
CA GLU A 130 5.73 -4.84 9.48
C GLU A 130 6.91 -3.87 9.63
N VAL A 131 8.14 -4.39 9.72
CA VAL A 131 9.37 -3.57 9.71
C VAL A 131 9.45 -2.74 8.42
N ALA A 132 9.31 -3.39 7.26
CA ALA A 132 9.35 -2.73 5.96
C ALA A 132 8.25 -1.67 5.85
N TYR A 133 7.04 -1.98 6.29
CA TYR A 133 5.91 -1.05 6.32
C TYR A 133 6.23 0.20 7.14
N HIS A 134 6.73 0.04 8.38
CA HIS A 134 7.07 1.18 9.23
C HIS A 134 8.23 2.02 8.69
N LEU A 135 9.24 1.39 8.09
CA LEU A 135 10.32 2.11 7.42
C LEU A 135 9.81 2.89 6.20
N GLY A 136 8.95 2.28 5.39
CA GLY A 136 8.35 2.92 4.22
C GLY A 136 7.50 4.13 4.60
N GLN A 137 6.65 4.00 5.64
CA GLN A 137 5.89 5.12 6.20
C GLN A 137 6.81 6.26 6.68
N ARG A 138 7.93 5.92 7.33
CA ARG A 138 8.83 6.89 7.94
C ARG A 138 9.64 7.72 6.94
N TYR A 139 10.05 7.10 5.83
CA TYR A 139 10.86 7.74 4.80
C TYR A 139 10.08 8.14 3.54
N HIS A 140 8.76 7.88 3.53
CA HIS A 140 7.87 8.14 2.39
C HIS A 140 8.42 7.54 1.08
N ILE A 141 8.98 6.34 1.17
CA ILE A 141 9.57 5.58 0.07
C ILE A 141 9.00 4.16 0.09
N ASP A 142 8.84 3.56 -1.08
CA ASP A 142 8.41 2.15 -1.13
C ASP A 142 9.45 1.27 -0.45
N CYS A 143 9.01 0.39 0.43
CA CYS A 143 9.88 -0.51 1.15
C CYS A 143 9.55 -1.96 0.78
N ILE A 144 10.57 -2.71 0.36
CA ILE A 144 10.43 -4.07 -0.14
C ILE A 144 11.16 -5.02 0.79
N ASP A 145 10.44 -6.02 1.30
CA ASP A 145 11.01 -7.11 2.07
C ASP A 145 11.61 -8.18 1.13
N GLU A 146 12.95 -8.26 1.12
CA GLU A 146 13.76 -9.29 0.46
C GLU A 146 14.46 -10.20 1.50
N SER A 147 13.98 -10.25 2.76
CA SER A 147 14.61 -11.05 3.83
C SER A 147 14.47 -12.56 3.64
N GLY A 148 13.45 -12.99 2.88
CA GLY A 148 13.09 -14.41 2.71
C GLY A 148 12.53 -15.06 3.98
N VAL A 149 12.13 -14.26 4.97
CA VAL A 149 11.55 -14.73 6.24
C VAL A 149 10.04 -14.91 6.07
N LYS A 150 9.50 -16.03 6.57
CA LYS A 150 8.06 -16.32 6.54
C LYS A 150 7.34 -15.64 7.70
N GLY A 151 6.05 -15.32 7.50
CA GLY A 151 5.25 -14.51 8.44
C GLY A 151 4.95 -15.14 9.81
N ASP A 152 5.35 -16.39 10.05
CA ASP A 152 5.28 -17.04 11.35
C ASP A 152 6.50 -16.74 12.24
N LEU A 153 7.50 -16.04 11.70
CA LEU A 153 8.68 -15.60 12.43
C LEU A 153 8.61 -14.10 12.70
N ALA A 154 9.12 -13.72 13.86
CA ALA A 154 9.10 -12.37 14.38
C ALA A 154 10.47 -11.96 14.92
N ILE A 155 10.64 -10.66 15.10
CA ILE A 155 11.83 -10.03 15.65
C ILE A 155 11.46 -8.99 16.70
N ASP A 156 12.43 -8.67 17.55
CA ASP A 156 12.34 -7.59 18.54
C ASP A 156 13.42 -6.55 18.28
N LEU A 157 13.01 -5.30 18.22
CA LEU A 157 13.88 -4.13 18.06
C LEU A 157 13.66 -3.17 19.22
N ASP A 158 14.65 -3.10 20.10
CA ASP A 158 14.71 -2.11 21.19
C ASP A 158 15.63 -0.96 20.80
N PHE A 159 15.07 0.20 20.50
CA PHE A 159 15.85 1.38 20.16
C PHE A 159 16.33 2.07 21.44
N PRO A 160 17.57 2.58 21.49
CA PRO A 160 18.05 3.30 22.65
C PRO A 160 17.24 4.59 22.86
N PRO A 161 17.14 5.08 24.11
CA PRO A 161 16.47 6.35 24.40
C PRO A 161 17.04 7.50 23.55
N GLY A 162 16.16 8.29 22.94
CA GLY A 162 16.56 9.42 22.09
C GLY A 162 17.12 9.04 20.71
N PHE A 163 16.95 7.79 20.26
CA PHE A 163 17.42 7.37 18.93
C PHE A 163 16.91 8.28 17.81
N ASN A 164 17.81 8.79 16.98
CA ASN A 164 17.47 9.68 15.89
C ASN A 164 17.10 8.91 14.62
N PHE A 165 15.81 8.74 14.36
CA PHE A 165 15.30 8.08 13.16
C PHE A 165 15.48 8.90 11.87
N GLN A 166 15.89 10.17 11.95
CA GLN A 166 16.23 10.96 10.75
C GLN A 166 17.61 10.61 10.22
N ASP A 167 18.51 10.11 11.07
CA ASP A 167 19.84 9.68 10.67
C ASP A 167 19.77 8.26 10.07
N PHE A 168 19.77 8.21 8.74
CA PHE A 168 19.67 6.97 7.99
C PHE A 168 20.87 6.04 8.21
N GLU A 169 22.08 6.58 8.36
CA GLU A 169 23.28 5.76 8.57
C GLU A 169 23.31 5.18 9.99
N ALA A 170 22.88 5.96 10.99
CA ALA A 170 22.70 5.45 12.35
C ALA A 170 21.64 4.35 12.39
N LEU A 171 20.50 4.53 11.73
CA LEU A 171 19.46 3.50 11.61
C LEU A 171 19.99 2.24 10.92
N LYS A 172 20.65 2.38 9.78
CA LYS A 172 21.23 1.28 9.03
C LYS A 172 22.23 0.49 9.87
N LYS A 173 23.10 1.17 10.60
CA LYS A 173 24.08 0.53 11.49
C LYS A 173 23.40 -0.21 12.65
N PHE A 174 22.39 0.41 13.27
CA PHE A 174 21.62 -0.22 14.35
C PHE A 174 20.89 -1.47 13.88
N LEU A 175 20.16 -1.38 12.77
CA LEU A 175 19.44 -2.50 12.19
C LEU A 175 20.39 -3.62 11.74
N SER A 176 21.53 -3.27 11.14
CA SER A 176 22.54 -4.26 10.71
C SER A 176 23.11 -5.03 11.90
N ALA A 177 23.30 -4.36 13.04
CA ALA A 177 23.71 -5.00 14.29
C ALA A 177 22.63 -5.95 14.86
N LYS A 178 21.35 -5.68 14.56
CA LYS A 178 20.19 -6.54 14.90
C LYS A 178 19.88 -7.61 13.83
N GLY A 179 20.69 -7.65 12.79
CA GLY A 179 20.61 -8.64 11.72
C GLY A 179 19.72 -8.27 10.54
N ILE A 180 19.33 -7.00 10.43
CA ILE A 180 18.51 -6.46 9.34
C ILE A 180 19.36 -5.48 8.52
N GLU A 181 19.46 -5.73 7.24
CA GLU A 181 20.18 -4.85 6.32
C GLU A 181 19.19 -4.00 5.54
N ILE A 182 19.46 -2.69 5.51
CA ILE A 182 18.67 -1.75 4.72
C ILE A 182 19.54 -1.03 3.69
N SER A 183 19.04 -0.91 2.48
CA SER A 183 19.71 -0.21 1.37
C SER A 183 18.71 0.54 0.50
N LYS A 184 19.13 1.69 -0.05
CA LYS A 184 18.36 2.38 -1.10
C LYS A 184 18.80 1.83 -2.45
N GLU A 185 17.86 1.23 -3.17
CA GLU A 185 18.14 0.64 -4.47
C GLU A 185 17.00 0.94 -5.44
N LYS A 186 17.33 0.97 -6.74
CA LYS A 186 16.31 1.06 -7.78
C LYS A 186 15.67 -0.29 -8.01
N ARG A 187 14.33 -0.31 -8.09
CA ARG A 187 13.55 -1.49 -8.46
C ARG A 187 12.54 -1.13 -9.53
N THR A 188 12.35 -2.08 -10.44
CA THR A 188 11.29 -2.00 -11.45
C THR A 188 10.03 -2.61 -10.86
N LEU A 189 9.01 -1.79 -10.67
CA LEU A 189 7.72 -2.20 -10.11
C LEU A 189 6.64 -2.15 -11.20
N ASP A 190 5.73 -3.12 -11.15
CA ASP A 190 4.48 -3.06 -11.90
C ASP A 190 3.58 -2.00 -11.27
N VAL A 191 3.18 -1.02 -12.06
CA VAL A 191 2.36 0.11 -11.63
C VAL A 191 1.16 0.30 -12.52
N VAL A 192 0.10 0.85 -11.94
CA VAL A 192 -1.04 1.35 -12.71
C VAL A 192 -0.85 2.85 -12.92
N VAL A 193 -0.69 3.24 -14.17
CA VAL A 193 -0.57 4.63 -14.58
C VAL A 193 -1.95 5.16 -14.91
N VAL A 194 -2.35 6.21 -14.19
CA VAL A 194 -3.59 6.95 -14.41
C VAL A 194 -3.23 8.21 -15.17
N GLY A 195 -3.75 8.37 -16.38
CA GLY A 195 -3.49 9.56 -17.20
C GLY A 195 -4.75 10.05 -17.89
N ASP A 196 -4.68 11.21 -18.52
CA ASP A 196 -5.81 11.74 -19.28
C ASP A 196 -6.11 10.86 -20.47
N ARG A 197 -7.40 10.67 -20.72
CA ARG A 197 -7.86 9.85 -21.83
C ARG A 197 -7.71 10.60 -23.14
N LYS A 198 -6.89 10.04 -24.03
CA LYS A 198 -6.85 10.44 -25.45
C LYS A 198 -7.99 9.78 -26.22
N GLU A 199 -8.38 10.39 -27.33
CA GLU A 199 -9.42 9.84 -28.21
C GLU A 199 -9.06 8.40 -28.63
N GLY A 200 -9.98 7.45 -28.41
CA GLY A 200 -9.77 6.03 -28.70
C GLY A 200 -9.17 5.18 -27.59
N GLU A 201 -8.73 5.75 -26.46
CA GLU A 201 -8.18 4.97 -25.33
C GLU A 201 -9.27 4.51 -24.33
N SER A 202 -9.11 3.30 -23.77
CA SER A 202 -10.04 2.73 -22.77
C SER A 202 -9.67 3.14 -21.34
N THR A 203 -10.70 3.30 -20.50
CA THR A 203 -10.57 3.58 -19.06
C THR A 203 -10.42 2.31 -18.23
N VAL A 204 -10.32 1.15 -18.87
CA VAL A 204 -10.29 -0.15 -18.18
C VAL A 204 -8.95 -0.83 -18.46
N LEU A 205 -8.31 -1.32 -17.38
CA LEU A 205 -7.16 -2.20 -17.47
C LEU A 205 -7.57 -3.53 -18.12
N ASN A 206 -7.01 -3.84 -19.28
CA ASN A 206 -7.07 -5.20 -19.85
C ASN A 206 -6.24 -6.20 -19.05
#